data_AF-A0A0K9XZ60-F1
#
_entry.id   AF-A0A0K9XZ60-F1
#
_cell.length_a   1.000
_cell.length_b   1.000
_cell.length_c   1.000
_cell.angle_alpha   90.00
_cell.angle_beta   90.00
_cell.angle_gamma   90.00
#
_symmetry.space_group_name_H-M   'P 1'
#
loop_
_entity.id
_entity.type
_entity.pdbx_description
1 polymer ?
#
loop_
_entity_poly.entity_id
_entity_poly.type
_entity_poly.pdbx_seq_one_letter_code
_entity_poly.pdbx_strand_id
1 'polypeptide(L)' 'MEIFGFIFQLIVTHLIGNNIYYLIRKIVGDKRSYKEIVNNEKEDGFRYFTGVLVILGLVIFLVKCTS' A
#
# COMPACT_ATOMS: atom_id res chain seq x y z
N MET A 1 1.20 -21.46 -12.83
CA MET A 1 0.30 -20.82 -11.85
C MET A 1 1.05 -20.00 -10.80
N GLU A 2 2.26 -20.38 -10.38
CA GLU A 2 3.03 -19.65 -9.34
C GLU A 2 3.55 -18.27 -9.78
N ILE A 3 4.12 -18.14 -10.99
CA ILE A 3 4.64 -16.85 -11.51
C ILE A 3 3.52 -15.82 -11.65
N PHE A 4 2.34 -16.24 -12.11
CA PHE A 4 1.19 -15.35 -12.27
C PHE A 4 0.66 -14.88 -10.93
N GLY A 5 0.65 -15.76 -9.91
CA GLY A 5 0.31 -15.41 -8.53
C GLY A 5 1.28 -14.39 -7.92
N PHE A 6 2.59 -14.58 -8.13
CA PHE A 6 3.61 -13.65 -7.63
C PHE A 6 3.52 -12.26 -8.28
N ILE A 7 3.34 -12.19 -9.59
CA ILE A 7 3.15 -10.92 -10.31
C ILE A 7 1.85 -10.23 -9.85
N PHE A 8 0.78 -11.00 -9.67
CA PHE A 8 -0.49 -10.48 -9.15
C PHE A 8 -0.33 -9.92 -7.74
N GLN A 9 0.39 -10.63 -6.86
CA GLN A 9 0.71 -10.17 -5.51
C GLN A 9 1.50 -8.86 -5.52
N LEU A 10 2.49 -8.75 -6.41
CA LEU A 10 3.28 -7.52 -6.57
C LEU A 10 2.40 -6.35 -7.02
N ILE A 11 1.58 -6.54 -8.05
CA ILE A 11 0.68 -5.51 -8.57
C ILE A 11 -0.30 -5.07 -7.48
N VAL A 12 -0.94 -6.03 -6.79
CA VAL A 12 -1.91 -5.75 -5.73
C VAL A 12 -1.26 -5.02 -4.57
N THR A 13 -0.09 -5.48 -4.10
CA THR A 13 0.66 -4.84 -3.01
C THR A 13 1.03 -3.40 -3.37
N HIS A 14 1.44 -3.18 -4.61
CA HIS A 14 1.83 -1.86 -5.08
C HIS A 14 0.62 -0.92 -5.23
N LEU A 15 -0.52 -1.44 -5.69
CA LEU A 15 -1.74 -0.68 -5.87
C LEU A 15 -2.36 -0.34 -4.50
N ILE A 16 -2.39 -1.29 -3.58
CA ILE A 16 -2.82 -1.11 -2.19
C ILE A 16 -1.89 -0.11 -1.48
N GLY A 17 -0.57 -0.28 -1.60
CA GLY A 17 0.43 0.61 -1.02
C GLY A 17 0.29 2.06 -1.50
N ASN A 18 0.08 2.28 -2.80
CA ASN A 18 -0.14 3.64 -3.34
C ASN A 18 -1.41 4.29 -2.78
N ASN A 19 -2.50 3.54 -2.72
CA ASN A 19 -3.78 4.06 -2.23
C ASN A 19 -3.72 4.37 -0.73
N ILE A 20 -3.12 3.49 0.07
CA ILE A 20 -2.92 3.71 1.50
C ILE A 20 -2.01 4.89 1.76
N TYR A 21 -0.90 4.97 1.04
CA TYR A 21 0.07 6.06 1.20
C TYR A 21 -0.57 7.41 0.90
N TYR A 22 -1.35 7.49 -0.18
CA TYR A 22 -2.17 8.66 -0.48
C TYR A 22 -3.17 8.98 0.63
N LEU A 23 -3.86 7.96 1.16
CA LEU A 23 -4.88 8.14 2.19
C LEU A 23 -4.29 8.67 3.51
N ILE A 24 -3.14 8.13 3.95
CA ILE A 24 -2.39 8.61 5.12
C ILE A 24 -1.98 10.07 4.91
N ARG A 25 -1.38 10.41 3.76
CA ARG A 25 -1.00 11.79 3.44
C ARG A 25 -2.19 12.75 3.49
N LYS A 26 -3.34 12.33 2.98
CA LYS A 26 -4.56 13.13 3.00
C LYS A 26 -5.08 13.34 4.42
N ILE A 27 -4.98 12.33 5.29
CA ILE A 27 -5.29 12.45 6.73
C ILE A 27 -4.34 13.44 7.41
N VAL A 28 -3.05 13.42 7.05
CA VAL A 28 -2.04 14.37 7.56
C VAL A 28 -2.24 15.80 7.01
N GLY A 29 -3.18 16.01 6.09
CA GLY A 29 -3.55 17.34 5.59
C GLY A 29 -2.86 17.75 4.29
N ASP A 30 -2.24 16.80 3.57
CA ASP A 30 -1.68 17.07 2.25
C ASP A 30 -2.79 17.36 1.23
N LYS A 31 -2.72 18.53 0.57
CA LYS A 31 -3.71 18.99 -0.43
C LYS A 31 -3.37 18.55 -1.85
N ARG A 32 -2.22 17.91 -2.06
CA ARG A 32 -1.76 17.49 -3.38
C ARG A 32 -2.61 16.35 -3.95
N SER A 33 -2.68 16.29 -5.26
CA SER A 33 -3.48 15.29 -5.96
C SER A 33 -2.81 13.90 -5.92
N TYR A 34 -3.59 12.83 -6.06
CA TYR A 34 -3.09 11.44 -6.07
C TYR A 34 -1.91 11.24 -7.02
N LYS A 35 -2.00 11.76 -8.25
CA LYS A 35 -0.91 11.68 -9.23
C LYS A 35 0.35 12.39 -8.77
N GLU A 36 0.23 13.54 -8.10
CA GLU A 36 1.39 14.30 -7.60
C GLU A 36 2.06 13.55 -6.46
N ILE A 37 1.29 13.03 -5.50
CA ILE A 37 1.83 12.29 -4.36
C ILE A 37 2.51 10.99 -4.84
N VAL A 38 1.89 10.27 -5.78
CA VAL A 38 2.41 8.98 -6.27
C VAL A 38 3.58 9.14 -7.24
N ASN A 39 3.59 10.18 -8.10
CA ASN A 39 4.70 10.41 -9.03
C ASN A 39 5.90 11.10 -8.37
N ASN A 40 5.67 12.00 -7.43
CA ASN A 40 6.77 12.74 -6.78
C ASN A 40 7.58 11.87 -5.82
N GLU A 41 7.06 10.70 -5.43
CA GLU A 41 7.75 9.73 -4.56
C GLU A 41 7.86 8.34 -5.19
N LYS A 42 8.01 8.28 -6.51
CA LYS A 42 8.39 7.03 -7.18
C LYS A 42 9.75 6.48 -6.70
N GLU A 43 10.58 7.32 -6.06
CA GLU A 43 11.93 6.98 -5.60
C GLU A 43 12.03 6.69 -4.10
N ASP A 44 11.00 6.95 -3.30
CA ASP A 44 11.08 6.79 -1.85
C ASP A 44 10.57 5.43 -1.38
N GLY A 45 11.46 4.63 -0.78
CA GLY A 45 11.18 3.30 -0.21
C GLY A 45 10.08 3.30 0.87
N PHE A 46 9.68 4.48 1.34
CA PHE A 46 8.61 4.68 2.32
C PHE A 46 7.27 4.10 1.85
N ARG A 47 6.95 4.22 0.55
CA ARG A 47 5.67 3.75 0.00
C ARG A 47 5.50 2.24 0.09
N TYR A 48 6.57 1.50 -0.22
CA TYR A 48 6.62 0.04 -0.06
C TYR A 48 6.47 -0.37 1.40
N PHE A 49 7.15 0.32 2.30
CA PHE A 49 7.08 0.05 3.74
C PHE A 49 5.67 0.24 4.31
N THR A 50 4.99 1.34 3.95
CA THR A 50 3.57 1.56 4.35
C THR A 50 2.61 0.53 3.79
N GLY A 51 2.79 0.10 2.54
CA GLY A 51 1.96 -0.95 1.94
C GLY A 51 2.11 -2.29 2.67
N VAL A 52 3.34 -2.68 2.97
CA VAL A 52 3.66 -3.92 3.70
C VAL A 52 3.10 -3.88 5.12
N LEU A 53 3.26 -2.77 5.84
CA LEU A 53 2.73 -2.62 7.20
C LEU A 53 1.21 -2.77 7.28
N VAL A 54 0.47 -2.19 6.33
CA VAL A 54 -0.99 -2.30 6.35
C VAL A 54 -1.46 -3.68 5.94
N ILE A 55 -0.80 -4.33 4.97
CA ILE A 55 -1.12 -5.73 4.63
C ILE A 55 -0.86 -6.63 5.84
N LEU A 56 0.27 -6.46 6.54
CA LEU A 56 0.56 -7.18 7.80
C LEU A 56 -0.51 -6.92 8.86
N GLY A 57 -0.91 -5.66 9.07
CA GLY A 57 -1.98 -5.30 10.00
C GLY A 57 -3.31 -5.95 9.65
N LEU A 58 -3.69 -5.95 8.38
CA LEU A 58 -4.90 -6.62 7.88
C LEU A 58 -4.83 -8.14 8.08
N VAL A 59 -3.69 -8.78 7.81
CA VAL A 59 -3.51 -10.22 8.02
C VAL A 59 -3.66 -10.57 9.49
N ILE A 60 -2.99 -9.82 10.39
CA ILE A 60 -3.10 -10.02 11.84
C ILE A 60 -4.55 -9.84 12.30
N PHE A 61 -5.22 -8.80 11.81
CA PHE A 61 -6.63 -8.53 12.14
C PHE A 61 -7.55 -9.66 11.67
N LEU A 62 -7.42 -10.12 10.42
CA LEU A 62 -8.23 -11.20 9.86
C LEU A 62 -8.01 -12.52 10.60
N VAL A 63 -6.76 -12.85 10.95
CA VAL A 63 -6.43 -14.03 11.76
C VAL A 63 -7.09 -13.94 13.13
N LYS A 64 -7.10 -12.76 13.76
CA LYS A 64 -7.77 -12.54 15.06
C LYS A 64 -9.29 -12.58 14.99
N CYS A 65 -9.90 -12.19 13.87
CA CYS A 65 -11.35 -12.21 13.69
C CYS A 65 -11.88 -13.58 13.25
N THR A 66 -11.01 -14.46 12.77
CA THR A 66 -11.36 -15.82 12.31
C THR A 66 -11.10 -16.88 13.38
N SER A 67 -10.33 -16.55 14.43
CA SER A 67 -10.11 -17.37 15.63
C SER A 67 -11.06 -16.98 16.76
#